data_AF-A0A3B4WKL4-F1
#
_entry.id   AF-A0A3B4WKL4-F1
#
_cell.length_a   1.000
_cell.length_b   1.000
_cell.length_c   1.000
_cell.angle_alpha   90.00
_cell.angle_beta   90.00
_cell.angle_gamma   90.00
#
_symmetry.space_group_name_H-M   'P 1'
#
loop_
_entity.id
_entity.type
_entity.pdbx_description
1 polymer ?
#
loop_
_entity_poly.entity_id
_entity_poly.type
_entity_poly.pdbx_seq_one_letter_code
_entity_poly.pdbx_strand_id
1 'polypeptide(L)'
;MNMLFLHCDHPGSPGFPGSKGEPGSAGVGPPGQPGIKGEPGQPGFPGGSGLKGTPGSPGLPGLPGGPGIKGDPGLPGFQGSPGIPGPKGLDGAPGGPGLTGAPGRPGEPGRSGGPRGPQGSGGVKGEKGISGAPGQPGFPGQKGESGVSGFPGSSGLPGAPGIKGDIGLPGVPGFPGPPGDPGIPPAPIVVKGERGPPGPPGGRGSPGSPGSPGRDGLPGQPGNPGDPGTEGPPGFSGPPGRKGDTGPAGQPGQRGYPGPPGSDGPQGPPGLPGTASAAHGFLITRHSQGQEVPFCPEGTNIIYDGYSLLYVQGNERAHGQDLGTAGSCLRRFSTMPFMFCNINNVCNFASRNDYSYWLSTPEPMPMSMAPITGESIKPFISRCAVCEAPAMVIAVHSQTIQIPSCPTNWEALWIGYSFMMHTSAGAEGSGQALASPGSCLEEFRSAPFIECHGRGTCNYYGNSYSFWLATVEPSEMFRKPQSETLKAGNLRTRVSRCVVCMKRT
;
A
#
# COMPACT_ATOMS: atom_id res chain seq x y z
N MET A 1 72.34 34.08 -50.94
CA MET A 1 71.73 32.74 -50.76
C MET A 1 70.32 32.81 -51.35
N ASN A 2 69.91 31.79 -52.12
CA ASN A 2 68.80 31.72 -53.11
C ASN A 2 69.19 32.24 -54.51
N MET A 3 69.51 31.36 -55.48
CA MET A 3 68.75 30.33 -56.23
C MET A 3 68.30 30.95 -57.57
N LEU A 4 68.96 30.66 -58.71
CA LEU A 4 69.09 29.44 -59.52
C LEU A 4 68.09 29.39 -60.68
N PHE A 5 68.66 29.02 -61.81
CA PHE A 5 68.24 29.17 -63.19
C PHE A 5 67.37 28.01 -63.71
N LEU A 6 66.62 28.33 -64.77
CA LEU A 6 66.37 27.57 -66.03
C LEU A 6 65.79 26.13 -65.98
N HIS A 7 64.62 26.02 -66.64
CA HIS A 7 64.24 25.07 -67.71
C HIS A 7 64.65 23.59 -67.60
N CYS A 8 63.66 22.69 -67.64
CA CYS A 8 63.43 21.81 -68.81
C CYS A 8 62.22 20.89 -68.57
N ASP A 9 61.25 21.02 -69.47
CA ASP A 9 60.08 20.17 -69.65
C ASP A 9 60.52 18.77 -70.11
N HIS A 10 60.16 17.72 -69.35
CA HIS A 10 60.37 16.32 -69.70
C HIS A 10 59.00 15.62 -69.74
N PRO A 11 58.59 15.03 -70.89
CA PRO A 11 57.45 14.13 -70.92
C PRO A 11 57.75 12.87 -70.12
N GLY A 12 56.92 12.59 -69.11
CA GLY A 12 56.98 11.36 -68.33
C GLY A 12 56.74 10.14 -69.21
N SER A 13 57.57 9.12 -69.02
CA SER A 13 57.52 7.83 -69.70
C SER A 13 56.18 7.10 -69.48
N PRO A 14 55.65 6.36 -70.49
CA PRO A 14 54.47 5.53 -70.32
C PRO A 14 54.69 4.49 -69.21
N GLY A 15 53.74 4.37 -68.29
CA GLY A 15 53.75 3.35 -67.26
C GLY A 15 53.80 1.93 -67.85
N PHE A 16 54.60 1.07 -67.23
CA PHE A 16 54.76 -0.33 -67.63
C PHE A 16 53.40 -1.05 -67.68
N PRO A 17 53.15 -1.90 -68.71
CA PRO A 17 51.99 -2.78 -68.71
C PRO A 17 52.00 -3.65 -67.45
N GLY A 18 50.86 -3.71 -66.75
CA GLY A 18 50.69 -4.57 -65.59
C GLY A 18 51.08 -6.01 -65.93
N SER A 19 51.80 -6.66 -65.02
CA SER A 19 52.21 -8.05 -65.17
C SER A 19 50.98 -8.92 -65.49
N LYS A 20 51.11 -9.71 -66.55
CA LYS A 20 50.14 -10.76 -66.92
C LYS A 20 49.89 -11.64 -65.69
N GLY A 21 48.63 -11.73 -65.27
CA GLY A 21 48.23 -12.57 -64.14
C GLY A 21 48.73 -14.00 -64.33
N GLU A 22 49.39 -14.52 -63.30
CA GLU A 22 49.83 -15.91 -63.30
C GLU A 22 48.61 -16.86 -63.38
N PRO A 23 48.71 -17.97 -64.13
CA PRO A 23 47.67 -18.99 -64.16
C PRO A 23 47.36 -19.46 -62.74
N GLY A 24 46.08 -19.46 -62.37
CA GLY A 24 45.63 -19.92 -61.06
C GLY A 24 46.18 -21.31 -60.77
N SER A 25 47.09 -21.38 -59.81
CA SER A 25 47.58 -22.64 -59.28
C SER A 25 46.41 -23.37 -58.64
N ALA A 26 46.17 -24.60 -59.07
CA ALA A 26 45.33 -25.57 -58.38
C ALA A 26 46.03 -25.95 -57.06
N GLY A 27 45.99 -25.03 -56.11
CA GLY A 27 46.48 -25.20 -54.75
C GLY A 27 45.45 -25.99 -53.97
N VAL A 28 45.66 -27.30 -53.93
CA VAL A 28 45.17 -28.19 -52.88
C VAL A 28 45.49 -27.51 -51.55
N GLY A 29 44.47 -26.96 -50.90
CA GLY A 29 44.61 -26.40 -49.56
C GLY A 29 45.11 -27.48 -48.61
N PRO A 30 45.90 -27.15 -47.57
CA PRO A 30 46.23 -28.11 -46.55
C PRO A 30 44.93 -28.77 -46.04
N PRO A 31 44.91 -30.10 -45.80
CA PRO A 31 43.74 -30.75 -45.23
C PRO A 31 43.27 -29.95 -44.03
N GLY A 32 41.98 -29.60 -44.00
CA GLY A 32 41.39 -28.90 -42.86
C GLY A 32 41.80 -29.61 -41.58
N GLN A 33 42.24 -28.85 -40.58
CA GLN A 33 42.61 -29.42 -39.28
C GLN A 33 41.48 -30.38 -38.86
N PRO A 34 41.80 -31.62 -38.45
CA PRO A 34 40.80 -32.54 -37.93
C PRO A 34 39.98 -31.81 -36.89
N GLY A 35 38.65 -31.76 -37.09
CA GLY A 35 37.76 -31.13 -36.13
C GLY A 35 38.09 -31.66 -34.74
N ILE A 36 38.29 -30.75 -33.79
CA ILE A 36 38.52 -31.12 -32.39
C ILE A 36 37.48 -32.17 -32.01
N LYS A 37 37.94 -33.38 -31.72
CA LYS A 37 37.10 -34.47 -31.24
C LYS A 37 36.39 -33.91 -30.01
N GLY A 38 35.06 -33.82 -30.07
CA GLY A 38 34.26 -33.33 -28.95
C GLY A 38 34.73 -34.03 -27.69
N GLU A 39 35.04 -33.25 -26.66
CA GLU A 39 35.45 -33.81 -25.38
C GLU A 39 34.43 -34.88 -24.97
N PRO A 40 34.87 -36.08 -24.53
CA PRO A 40 33.96 -37.05 -23.98
C PRO A 40 33.11 -36.36 -22.92
N GLY A 41 31.78 -36.42 -23.07
CA GLY A 41 30.87 -35.83 -22.09
C GLY A 41 31.29 -36.30 -20.71
N GLN A 42 31.50 -35.36 -19.79
CA GLN A 42 31.94 -35.68 -18.44
C GLN A 42 31.04 -36.78 -17.88
N PRO A 43 31.61 -37.85 -17.29
CA PRO A 43 30.82 -38.85 -16.59
C PRO A 43 29.88 -38.13 -15.62
N GLY A 44 28.58 -38.43 -15.69
CA GLY A 44 27.60 -37.85 -14.77
C GLY A 44 28.09 -38.06 -13.35
N PHE A 45 28.15 -36.98 -12.56
CA PHE A 45 28.61 -37.04 -11.19
C PHE A 45 27.88 -38.18 -10.46
N PRO A 46 28.60 -39.08 -9.77
CA PRO A 46 27.97 -40.06 -8.91
C PRO A 46 27.02 -39.31 -7.97
N GLY A 47 25.75 -39.74 -7.92
CA GLY A 47 24.75 -39.14 -7.06
C GLY A 47 25.33 -38.99 -5.67
N GLY A 48 25.47 -37.74 -5.20
CA GLY A 48 26.10 -37.44 -3.93
C GLY A 48 25.45 -38.31 -2.87
N SER A 49 26.26 -39.13 -2.19
CA SER A 49 25.82 -39.82 -1.00
C SER A 49 25.23 -38.76 -0.08
N GLY A 50 23.96 -38.92 0.31
CA GLY A 50 23.28 -37.94 1.13
C GLY A 50 24.18 -37.56 2.30
N LEU A 51 24.43 -36.26 2.48
CA LEU A 51 25.27 -35.77 3.55
C LEU A 51 24.77 -36.40 4.86
N LYS A 52 25.56 -37.31 5.42
CA LYS A 52 25.32 -37.81 6.76
C LYS A 52 25.35 -36.56 7.63
N GLY A 53 24.21 -36.26 8.25
CA GLY A 53 24.03 -35.04 9.04
C GLY A 53 25.24 -34.84 9.93
N THR A 54 25.85 -33.65 9.82
CA THR A 54 26.97 -33.27 10.69
C THR A 54 26.55 -33.58 12.13
N PRO A 55 27.32 -34.35 12.91
CA PRO A 55 27.07 -34.47 14.33
C PRO A 55 26.94 -33.06 14.90
N GLY A 56 25.84 -32.81 15.61
CA GLY A 56 25.61 -31.50 16.22
C GLY A 56 26.87 -31.09 16.98
N SER A 57 27.30 -29.84 16.79
CA SER A 57 28.42 -29.26 17.51
C SER A 57 28.28 -29.61 19.00
N PRO A 58 29.34 -30.13 19.65
CA PRO A 58 29.30 -30.39 21.09
C PRO A 58 28.82 -29.13 21.80
N GLY A 59 27.80 -29.28 22.64
CA GLY A 59 27.28 -28.15 23.41
C GLY A 59 28.43 -27.48 24.15
N LEU A 60 28.46 -26.15 24.13
CA LEU A 60 29.40 -25.36 24.91
C LEU A 60 29.46 -25.91 26.35
N PRO A 61 30.65 -26.09 26.94
CA PRO A 61 30.78 -26.50 28.32
C PRO A 61 29.90 -25.61 29.20
N GLY A 62 29.02 -26.24 29.99
CA GLY A 62 28.15 -25.52 30.90
C GLY A 62 28.98 -24.64 31.81
N LEU A 63 28.61 -23.35 31.89
CA LEU A 63 29.17 -22.44 32.88
C LEU A 63 29.10 -23.09 34.26
N PRO A 64 30.16 -23.00 35.09
CA PRO A 64 30.15 -23.56 36.43
C PRO A 64 28.89 -23.14 37.17
N GLY A 65 28.17 -24.13 37.73
CA GLY A 65 26.92 -23.90 38.44
C GLY A 65 27.15 -22.88 39.54
N GLY A 66 26.43 -21.76 39.46
CA GLY A 66 26.36 -20.83 40.57
C GLY A 66 25.85 -21.56 41.82
N PRO A 67 26.29 -21.17 43.03
CA PRO A 67 25.76 -21.73 44.26
C PRO A 67 24.23 -21.73 44.22
N GLY A 68 23.64 -22.88 44.53
CA GLY A 68 22.19 -23.06 44.45
C GLY A 68 21.48 -22.00 45.28
N ILE A 69 20.69 -21.17 44.62
CA ILE A 69 19.74 -20.31 45.32
C ILE A 69 18.74 -21.24 46.01
N LYS A 70 18.79 -21.21 47.35
CA LYS A 70 17.77 -21.80 48.19
C LYS A 70 16.42 -21.26 47.69
N GLY A 71 15.50 -22.16 47.38
CA GLY A 71 14.18 -21.77 46.89
C GLY A 71 13.55 -20.76 47.83
N ASP A 72 13.27 -19.57 47.30
CA ASP A 72 12.53 -18.56 48.05
C ASP A 72 11.15 -19.14 48.40
N PRO A 73 10.70 -18.97 49.66
CA PRO A 73 9.33 -19.31 50.05
C PRO A 73 8.35 -18.69 49.06
N GLY A 74 7.30 -19.44 48.71
CA GLY A 74 6.25 -18.96 47.82
C GLY A 74 5.76 -17.58 48.24
N LEU A 75 5.66 -16.68 47.27
CA LEU A 75 5.21 -15.31 47.48
C LEU A 75 3.90 -15.30 48.28
N PRO A 76 3.83 -14.59 49.42
CA PRO A 76 2.56 -14.26 50.04
C PRO A 76 1.68 -13.55 49.00
N GLY A 77 0.40 -13.92 48.98
CA GLY A 77 -0.58 -13.30 48.08
C GLY A 77 -0.50 -11.78 48.15
N PHE A 78 -0.63 -11.12 47.00
CA PHE A 78 -0.54 -9.68 46.88
C PHE A 78 -1.43 -8.99 47.91
N GLN A 79 -0.80 -8.31 48.87
CA GLN A 79 -1.47 -7.34 49.72
C GLN A 79 -1.92 -6.19 48.82
N GLY A 80 -3.21 -5.84 48.91
CA GLY A 80 -3.77 -4.72 48.15
C GLY A 80 -2.92 -3.46 48.32
N SER A 81 -2.67 -2.77 47.22
CA SER A 81 -1.91 -1.53 47.19
C SER A 81 -2.44 -0.56 48.26
N PRO A 82 -1.57 0.02 49.12
CA PRO A 82 -1.97 1.10 50.01
C PRO A 82 -2.62 2.23 49.21
N GLY A 83 -3.70 2.79 49.75
CA GLY A 83 -4.35 3.96 49.17
C GLY A 83 -3.33 5.08 48.96
N ILE A 84 -3.43 5.75 47.82
CA ILE A 84 -2.60 6.90 47.47
C ILE A 84 -2.72 7.93 48.60
N PRO A 85 -1.61 8.34 49.24
CA PRO A 85 -1.64 9.42 50.22
C PRO A 85 -2.22 10.68 49.59
N GLY A 86 -3.15 11.34 50.27
CA GLY A 86 -3.68 12.62 49.82
C GLY A 86 -2.54 13.63 49.60
N PRO A 87 -2.68 14.57 48.64
CA PRO A 87 -1.67 15.57 48.40
C PRO A 87 -1.40 16.36 49.69
N LYS A 88 -0.12 16.51 50.03
CA LYS A 88 0.33 17.30 51.18
C LYS A 88 -0.17 18.74 51.00
N GLY A 89 -0.84 19.28 52.02
CA GLY A 89 -1.26 20.68 52.02
C GLY A 89 -0.05 21.59 51.80
N LEU A 90 -0.23 22.60 50.95
CA LEU A 90 0.78 23.65 50.77
C LEU A 90 0.92 24.41 52.10
N ASP A 91 2.15 24.54 52.60
CA ASP A 91 2.45 25.38 53.74
C ASP A 91 2.03 26.83 53.44
N GLY A 92 1.36 27.47 54.38
CA GLY A 92 0.94 28.87 54.24
C GLY A 92 2.16 29.79 54.13
N ALA A 93 2.11 30.74 53.20
CA ALA A 93 3.14 31.76 53.06
C ALA A 93 3.32 32.53 54.38
N PRO A 94 4.57 32.89 54.77
CA PRO A 94 4.82 33.74 55.92
C PRO A 94 4.05 35.07 55.80
N GLY A 95 3.38 35.49 56.87
CA GLY A 95 2.69 36.78 56.91
C GLY A 95 3.66 37.92 56.68
N GLY A 96 3.32 38.82 55.74
CA GLY A 96 4.09 40.03 55.51
C GLY A 96 4.14 40.95 56.74
N PRO A 97 5.18 41.78 56.92
CA PRO A 97 5.27 42.74 58.02
C PRO A 97 4.06 43.68 58.04
N GLY A 98 3.52 43.94 59.22
CA GLY A 98 2.37 44.81 59.42
C GLY A 98 2.63 46.22 58.89
N LEU A 99 1.70 46.73 58.09
CA LEU A 99 1.71 48.13 57.64
C LEU A 99 1.50 49.05 58.84
N THR A 100 2.39 50.03 58.96
CA THR A 100 2.35 51.13 59.92
C THR A 100 1.04 51.90 59.82
N GLY A 101 0.40 52.16 60.96
CA GLY A 101 -0.90 52.83 61.04
C GLY A 101 -0.86 54.25 60.48
N ALA A 102 -1.81 54.58 59.60
CA ALA A 102 -2.03 55.95 59.15
C ALA A 102 -2.74 56.78 60.25
N PRO A 103 -2.36 58.06 60.47
CA PRO A 103 -2.89 58.91 61.52
C PRO A 103 -4.41 59.18 61.42
N GLY A 104 -5.07 59.26 62.59
CA GLY A 104 -6.52 59.46 62.71
C GLY A 104 -7.01 60.79 62.14
N ARG A 105 -8.22 60.78 61.56
CA ARG A 105 -8.91 61.97 61.06
C ARG A 105 -10.07 62.40 61.98
N PRO A 106 -10.38 63.71 62.03
CA PRO A 106 -11.09 64.37 63.14
C PRO A 106 -12.60 64.16 63.16
N GLY A 107 -13.22 64.37 64.34
CA GLY A 107 -14.65 64.15 64.62
C GLY A 107 -15.62 65.21 64.05
N GLU A 108 -16.88 64.78 63.96
CA GLU A 108 -18.06 65.48 63.40
C GLU A 108 -18.35 66.87 64.00
N PRO A 109 -19.08 67.69 63.23
CA PRO A 109 -20.14 68.53 63.82
C PRO A 109 -21.54 68.20 63.28
N GLY A 110 -22.50 68.02 64.20
CA GLY A 110 -23.89 67.65 63.92
C GLY A 110 -24.90 68.80 63.89
N ARG A 111 -26.19 68.44 63.77
CA ARG A 111 -27.44 69.15 64.13
C ARG A 111 -28.61 68.47 63.39
N SER A 112 -29.86 68.37 63.84
CA SER A 112 -30.59 68.53 65.11
C SER A 112 -32.09 68.57 64.73
N GLY A 113 -32.98 67.91 65.50
CA GLY A 113 -34.43 68.22 65.48
C GLY A 113 -35.37 67.01 65.69
N GLY A 114 -35.85 66.80 66.92
CA GLY A 114 -36.82 65.76 67.33
C GLY A 114 -38.30 66.12 67.06
N PRO A 115 -39.33 65.58 67.77
CA PRO A 115 -39.29 64.87 69.09
C PRO A 115 -40.15 63.57 69.29
N ARG A 116 -39.64 62.70 70.20
CA ARG A 116 -40.21 61.92 71.37
C ARG A 116 -41.72 61.55 71.41
N GLY A 117 -42.21 60.37 71.83
CA GLY A 117 -41.75 59.13 72.52
C GLY A 117 -42.99 58.21 72.78
N PRO A 118 -43.07 57.23 73.73
CA PRO A 118 -42.06 56.50 74.51
C PRO A 118 -42.15 54.94 74.46
N GLN A 119 -40.99 54.32 74.72
CA GLN A 119 -40.61 53.03 75.33
C GLN A 119 -41.56 51.80 75.42
N GLY A 120 -41.09 50.68 74.84
CA GLY A 120 -40.81 49.45 75.61
C GLY A 120 -41.33 48.12 75.04
N SER A 121 -40.45 47.30 74.45
CA SER A 121 -40.41 45.83 74.65
C SER A 121 -39.17 45.23 73.99
N GLY A 122 -38.63 44.18 74.61
CA GLY A 122 -37.29 43.64 74.40
C GLY A 122 -36.96 43.10 73.02
N GLY A 123 -35.65 43.00 72.78
CA GLY A 123 -35.05 42.82 71.47
C GLY A 123 -35.30 41.48 70.79
N VAL A 124 -35.27 41.53 69.46
CA VAL A 124 -35.10 40.37 68.60
C VAL A 124 -33.82 40.61 67.80
N LYS A 125 -32.86 39.71 68.03
CA LYS A 125 -31.55 39.65 67.41
C LYS A 125 -31.70 39.39 65.91
N GLY A 126 -30.96 40.16 65.12
CA GLY A 126 -30.89 40.06 63.66
C GLY A 126 -30.45 38.68 63.17
N GLU A 127 -30.91 38.39 61.95
CA GLU A 127 -30.70 37.18 61.17
C GLU A 127 -29.22 36.77 61.17
N LYS A 128 -28.99 35.56 61.69
CA LYS A 128 -27.72 34.85 61.57
C LYS A 128 -27.65 34.30 60.15
N GLY A 129 -26.55 34.58 59.46
CA GLY A 129 -26.28 34.06 58.12
C GLY A 129 -26.50 32.56 58.02
N ILE A 130 -27.07 32.17 56.87
CA ILE A 130 -27.16 30.81 56.35
C ILE A 130 -25.91 29.99 56.65
N SER A 131 -26.04 29.01 57.55
CA SER A 131 -25.08 27.94 57.78
C SER A 131 -25.03 27.06 56.52
N GLY A 132 -23.82 26.70 56.09
CA GLY A 132 -23.62 25.73 55.00
C GLY A 132 -24.29 24.39 55.30
N ALA A 133 -24.78 23.73 54.25
CA ALA A 133 -25.44 22.43 54.35
C ALA A 133 -24.54 21.39 55.06
N PRO A 134 -25.09 20.57 55.99
CA PRO A 134 -24.38 19.42 56.55
C PRO A 134 -23.97 18.45 55.44
N GLY A 135 -22.72 17.99 55.48
CA GLY A 135 -22.23 16.93 54.58
C GLY A 135 -23.07 15.66 54.74
N GLN A 136 -23.36 15.00 53.62
CA GLN A 136 -24.08 13.72 53.60
C GLN A 136 -23.36 12.66 54.45
N PRO A 137 -24.10 11.85 55.25
CA PRO A 137 -23.54 10.69 55.93
C PRO A 137 -22.95 9.70 54.91
N GLY A 138 -21.74 9.21 55.19
CA GLY A 138 -21.12 8.15 54.39
C GLY A 138 -21.92 6.85 54.44
N PHE A 139 -21.96 6.13 53.32
CA PHE A 139 -22.65 4.84 53.21
C PHE A 139 -22.08 3.81 54.20
N PRO A 140 -22.93 2.96 54.83
CA PRO A 140 -22.48 1.87 55.68
C PRO A 140 -21.62 0.86 54.89
N GLY A 141 -20.47 0.47 55.45
CA GLY A 141 -19.59 -0.54 54.86
C GLY A 141 -20.28 -1.90 54.72
N GLN A 142 -20.11 -2.56 53.57
CA GLN A 142 -20.57 -3.92 53.35
C GLN A 142 -19.92 -4.88 54.36
N LYS A 143 -20.77 -5.64 55.04
CA LYS A 143 -20.41 -6.77 55.90
C LYS A 143 -19.72 -7.85 55.05
N GLY A 144 -18.53 -8.28 55.47
CA GLY A 144 -17.78 -9.35 54.80
C GLY A 144 -18.57 -10.65 54.73
N GLU A 145 -18.59 -11.28 53.56
CA GLU A 145 -19.22 -12.58 53.34
C GLU A 145 -18.53 -13.67 54.17
N SER A 146 -19.34 -14.51 54.78
CA SER A 146 -18.90 -15.64 55.59
C SER A 146 -18.37 -16.75 54.69
N GLY A 147 -17.27 -17.38 55.09
CA GLY A 147 -16.65 -18.50 54.37
C GLY A 147 -17.63 -19.65 54.16
N VAL A 148 -17.78 -20.07 52.92
CA VAL A 148 -18.66 -21.18 52.53
C VAL A 148 -18.04 -22.50 52.97
N SER A 149 -18.78 -23.27 53.76
CA SER A 149 -18.42 -24.64 54.12
C SER A 149 -18.45 -25.55 52.89
N GLY A 150 -17.47 -26.43 52.74
CA GLY A 150 -17.31 -27.31 51.57
C GLY A 150 -18.53 -28.22 51.35
N PHE A 151 -19.02 -28.25 50.12
CA PHE A 151 -20.09 -29.16 49.70
C PHE A 151 -19.57 -30.59 49.56
N PRO A 152 -20.36 -31.62 49.97
CA PRO A 152 -20.07 -33.01 49.63
C PRO A 152 -20.05 -33.21 48.11
N GLY A 153 -19.07 -33.96 47.61
CA GLY A 153 -18.91 -34.22 46.18
C GLY A 153 -20.15 -34.85 45.57
N SER A 154 -20.67 -34.23 44.52
CA SER A 154 -21.78 -34.76 43.72
C SER A 154 -21.32 -36.00 42.94
N SER A 155 -22.18 -37.02 42.93
CA SER A 155 -22.01 -38.22 42.11
C SER A 155 -21.90 -37.82 40.63
N GLY A 156 -20.94 -38.41 39.91
CA GLY A 156 -20.70 -38.09 38.50
C GLY A 156 -21.94 -38.32 37.63
N LEU A 157 -22.29 -37.33 36.82
CA LEU A 157 -23.35 -37.42 35.83
C LEU A 157 -22.97 -38.43 34.74
N PRO A 158 -23.92 -39.24 34.22
CA PRO A 158 -23.70 -40.07 33.04
C PRO A 158 -23.24 -39.20 31.86
N GLY A 159 -22.25 -39.67 31.10
CA GLY A 159 -21.73 -38.96 29.93
C GLY A 159 -22.84 -38.65 28.92
N ALA A 160 -22.86 -37.41 28.43
CA ALA A 160 -23.84 -36.96 27.45
C ALA A 160 -23.79 -37.81 26.16
N PRO A 161 -24.93 -38.16 25.55
CA PRO A 161 -24.96 -38.78 24.23
C PRO A 161 -24.23 -37.89 23.21
N GLY A 162 -23.38 -38.50 22.37
CA GLY A 162 -22.64 -37.77 21.34
C GLY A 162 -23.56 -36.96 20.44
N ILE A 163 -23.20 -35.69 20.23
CA ILE A 163 -23.89 -34.77 19.32
C ILE A 163 -23.98 -35.38 17.91
N LYS A 164 -25.21 -35.62 17.45
CA LYS A 164 -25.51 -35.97 16.05
C LYS A 164 -25.16 -34.76 15.18
N GLY A 165 -24.31 -34.96 14.17
CA GLY A 165 -23.85 -33.88 13.29
C GLY A 165 -25.02 -33.09 12.68
N ASP A 166 -24.86 -31.77 12.61
CA ASP A 166 -25.89 -30.86 12.14
C ASP A 166 -26.34 -31.18 10.71
N ILE A 167 -27.65 -31.13 10.48
CA ILE A 167 -28.26 -31.23 9.16
C ILE A 167 -27.81 -30.00 8.36
N GLY A 168 -27.23 -30.23 7.17
CA GLY A 168 -26.82 -29.14 6.27
C GLY A 168 -27.98 -28.19 5.96
N LEU A 169 -27.71 -26.89 6.00
CA LEU A 169 -28.70 -25.85 5.74
C LEU A 169 -29.35 -26.02 4.35
N PRO A 170 -30.68 -25.86 4.23
CA PRO A 170 -31.36 -25.86 2.93
C PRO A 170 -30.79 -24.75 2.02
N GLY A 171 -30.58 -25.09 0.74
CA GLY A 171 -30.12 -24.11 -0.26
C GLY A 171 -31.10 -22.94 -0.40
N VAL A 172 -30.54 -21.74 -0.51
CA VAL A 172 -31.30 -20.49 -0.62
C VAL A 172 -32.17 -20.51 -1.88
N PRO A 173 -33.47 -20.15 -1.81
CA PRO A 173 -34.31 -20.02 -3.00
C PRO A 173 -33.74 -19.00 -4.00
N GLY A 174 -33.75 -19.34 -5.29
CA GLY A 174 -33.29 -18.42 -6.34
C GLY A 174 -34.14 -17.16 -6.43
N PHE A 175 -33.50 -16.02 -6.67
CA PHE A 175 -34.18 -14.73 -6.84
C PHE A 175 -35.18 -14.76 -8.01
N PRO A 176 -36.37 -14.12 -7.87
CA PRO A 176 -37.29 -13.95 -8.98
C PRO A 176 -36.65 -13.16 -10.13
N GLY A 177 -36.92 -13.57 -11.37
CA GLY A 177 -36.48 -12.83 -12.55
C GLY A 177 -37.13 -11.44 -12.63
N PRO A 178 -36.45 -10.44 -13.22
CA PRO A 178 -37.00 -9.09 -13.35
C PRO A 178 -38.30 -9.08 -14.16
N PRO A 179 -39.26 -8.17 -13.85
CA PRO A 179 -40.47 -8.00 -14.64
C PRO A 179 -40.16 -7.63 -16.09
N GLY A 180 -40.86 -8.22 -17.05
CA GLY A 180 -40.71 -7.88 -18.47
C GLY A 180 -41.26 -6.49 -18.79
N ASP A 181 -40.63 -5.83 -19.76
CA ASP A 181 -40.99 -4.47 -20.19
C ASP A 181 -42.45 -4.36 -20.68
N PRO A 182 -43.13 -3.21 -20.44
CA PRO A 182 -44.49 -2.97 -20.94
C PRO A 182 -44.57 -2.94 -22.48
N GLY A 183 -45.56 -3.65 -23.03
CA GLY A 183 -45.81 -3.73 -24.48
C GLY A 183 -46.38 -2.44 -25.09
N ILE A 184 -45.91 -2.10 -26.27
CA ILE A 184 -46.38 -0.99 -27.12
C ILE A 184 -47.71 -1.40 -27.82
N PRO A 185 -48.76 -0.56 -27.85
CA PRO A 185 -50.03 -0.87 -28.53
C PRO A 185 -49.92 -0.78 -30.07
N PRO A 186 -50.66 -1.61 -30.85
CA PRO A 186 -50.48 -1.73 -32.30
C PRO A 186 -51.43 -0.84 -33.14
N ALA A 187 -50.95 -0.43 -34.31
CA ALA A 187 -51.77 -0.09 -35.48
C ALA A 187 -52.06 -1.36 -36.30
N PRO A 188 -53.21 -1.47 -37.00
CA PRO A 188 -53.63 -2.71 -37.65
C PRO A 188 -53.07 -2.81 -39.08
N ILE A 189 -52.67 -4.02 -39.51
CA ILE A 189 -53.09 -4.71 -40.75
C ILE A 189 -52.35 -6.07 -40.84
N VAL A 190 -53.16 -7.13 -40.72
CA VAL A 190 -53.15 -8.48 -41.33
C VAL A 190 -51.91 -8.92 -42.16
N VAL A 191 -51.23 -10.01 -41.75
CA VAL A 191 -51.20 -11.34 -42.44
C VAL A 191 -50.71 -12.41 -41.45
N LYS A 192 -51.46 -13.50 -41.40
CA LYS A 192 -51.32 -14.72 -40.58
C LYS A 192 -50.06 -15.52 -40.95
N GLY A 193 -49.19 -15.78 -39.97
CA GLY A 193 -48.13 -16.80 -40.01
C GLY A 193 -48.00 -17.43 -38.63
N GLU A 194 -48.12 -18.75 -38.56
CA GLU A 194 -48.25 -19.54 -37.32
C GLU A 194 -46.99 -19.46 -36.44
N ARG A 195 -47.19 -19.35 -35.13
CA ARG A 195 -46.14 -19.35 -34.11
C ARG A 195 -45.58 -20.76 -33.96
N GLY A 196 -44.29 -20.95 -34.22
CA GLY A 196 -43.60 -22.20 -33.85
C GLY A 196 -43.72 -22.46 -32.33
N PRO A 197 -43.84 -23.73 -31.89
CA PRO A 197 -43.98 -24.04 -30.47
C PRO A 197 -42.74 -23.55 -29.69
N PRO A 198 -42.92 -23.03 -28.45
CA PRO A 198 -41.79 -22.70 -27.58
C PRO A 198 -40.90 -23.93 -27.40
N GLY A 199 -39.58 -23.74 -27.46
CA GLY A 199 -38.61 -24.79 -27.17
C GLY A 199 -38.84 -25.38 -25.76
N PRO A 200 -38.61 -26.68 -25.56
CA PRO A 200 -38.85 -27.31 -24.28
C PRO A 200 -38.01 -26.64 -23.18
N PRO A 201 -38.55 -26.47 -21.96
CA PRO A 201 -37.78 -25.96 -20.83
C PRO A 201 -36.51 -26.79 -20.63
N GLY A 202 -35.37 -26.11 -20.44
CA GLY A 202 -34.11 -26.78 -20.14
C GLY A 202 -34.27 -27.74 -18.95
N GLY A 203 -33.83 -28.97 -19.12
CA GLY A 203 -33.97 -30.02 -18.11
C GLY A 203 -33.37 -29.57 -16.77
N ARG A 204 -34.12 -29.76 -15.68
CA ARG A 204 -33.63 -29.58 -14.30
C ARG A 204 -32.39 -30.45 -14.12
N GLY A 205 -31.27 -29.85 -13.72
CA GLY A 205 -30.05 -30.60 -13.41
C GLY A 205 -30.35 -31.71 -12.42
N SER A 206 -29.87 -32.92 -12.72
CA SER A 206 -30.06 -34.10 -11.88
C SER A 206 -29.59 -33.82 -10.45
N PRO A 207 -30.39 -34.12 -9.41
CA PRO A 207 -29.94 -34.05 -8.03
C PRO A 207 -28.65 -34.87 -7.86
N GLY A 208 -27.67 -34.29 -7.14
CA GLY A 208 -26.42 -35.01 -6.83
C GLY A 208 -26.73 -36.34 -6.15
N SER A 209 -26.06 -37.41 -6.58
CA SER A 209 -26.21 -38.75 -6.02
C SER A 209 -26.01 -38.73 -4.50
N PRO A 210 -26.91 -39.34 -3.70
CA PRO A 210 -26.72 -39.48 -2.26
C PRO A 210 -25.38 -40.14 -1.95
N GLY A 211 -24.66 -39.63 -0.94
CA GLY A 211 -23.40 -40.22 -0.49
C GLY A 211 -23.61 -41.67 -0.06
N SER A 212 -22.68 -42.55 -0.44
CA SER A 212 -22.72 -43.97 -0.09
C SER A 212 -22.82 -44.17 1.42
N PRO A 213 -23.69 -45.05 1.93
CA PRO A 213 -23.76 -45.40 3.35
C PRO A 213 -22.39 -45.88 3.86
N GLY A 214 -22.02 -45.47 5.07
CA GLY A 214 -20.78 -45.92 5.72
C GLY A 214 -20.77 -47.44 5.88
N ARG A 215 -19.61 -48.06 5.63
CA ARG A 215 -19.43 -49.51 5.82
C ARG A 215 -19.60 -49.88 7.30
N ASP A 216 -20.46 -50.87 7.57
CA ASP A 216 -20.62 -51.47 8.89
C ASP A 216 -19.29 -52.10 9.37
N GLY A 217 -19.02 -51.98 10.68
CA GLY A 217 -17.82 -52.54 11.31
C GLY A 217 -17.83 -54.08 11.29
N LEU A 218 -16.66 -54.67 11.08
CA LEU A 218 -16.47 -56.13 11.07
C LEU A 218 -16.85 -56.75 12.44
N PRO A 219 -17.61 -57.86 12.47
CA PRO A 219 -17.90 -58.61 13.70
C PRO A 219 -16.62 -59.16 14.37
N GLY A 220 -16.58 -59.12 15.71
CA GLY A 220 -15.46 -59.66 16.49
C GLY A 220 -15.29 -61.18 16.34
N GLN A 221 -14.04 -61.64 16.28
CA GLN A 221 -13.72 -63.08 16.17
C GLN A 221 -14.17 -63.87 17.42
N PRO A 222 -14.80 -65.05 17.25
CA PRO A 222 -15.10 -65.97 18.35
C PRO A 222 -13.85 -66.53 19.03
N GLY A 223 -13.91 -66.72 20.35
CA GLY A 223 -12.79 -67.24 21.16
C GLY A 223 -12.53 -68.73 20.96
N ASN A 224 -11.26 -69.14 21.08
CA ASN A 224 -10.82 -70.53 20.99
C ASN A 224 -11.07 -71.28 22.32
N PRO A 225 -11.63 -72.52 22.30
CA PRO A 225 -11.75 -73.40 23.47
C PRO A 225 -10.38 -73.89 23.99
N GLY A 226 -10.30 -74.15 25.31
CA GLY A 226 -9.04 -74.37 26.04
C GLY A 226 -8.51 -75.81 26.11
N ASP A 227 -7.25 -75.93 26.56
CA ASP A 227 -6.55 -77.19 26.81
C ASP A 227 -6.61 -77.62 28.30
N PRO A 228 -6.72 -78.94 28.62
CA PRO A 228 -6.78 -79.47 29.99
C PRO A 228 -5.44 -79.48 30.74
N GLY A 229 -5.51 -79.48 32.09
CA GLY A 229 -4.43 -79.06 32.99
C GLY A 229 -3.41 -80.09 33.47
N THR A 230 -2.57 -79.63 34.42
CA THR A 230 -1.64 -80.44 35.22
C THR A 230 -1.74 -80.07 36.71
N GLU A 231 -1.56 -81.06 37.57
CA GLU A 231 -1.82 -81.09 39.03
C GLU A 231 -0.73 -80.38 39.86
N GLY A 232 -1.08 -79.87 41.05
CA GLY A 232 -0.34 -78.83 41.80
C GLY A 232 0.73 -79.28 42.82
N PRO A 233 1.27 -78.33 43.60
CA PRO A 233 1.33 -78.49 45.07
C PRO A 233 0.95 -77.21 45.87
N PRO A 234 0.73 -77.33 47.20
CA PRO A 234 -0.20 -76.48 47.97
C PRO A 234 0.43 -75.31 48.77
N GLY A 235 -0.43 -74.34 49.12
CA GLY A 235 -0.46 -73.71 50.45
C GLY A 235 0.04 -72.26 50.59
N PHE A 236 -0.92 -71.35 50.84
CA PHE A 236 -1.06 -70.45 52.00
C PHE A 236 -1.57 -69.04 51.65
N SER A 237 -2.58 -68.64 52.40
CA SER A 237 -3.43 -67.46 52.30
C SER A 237 -2.72 -66.13 52.54
N GLY A 238 -3.07 -65.12 51.73
CA GLY A 238 -2.72 -63.71 51.93
C GLY A 238 -3.91 -62.79 51.57
N PRO A 239 -3.99 -61.59 52.18
CA PRO A 239 -5.20 -60.80 52.38
C PRO A 239 -5.78 -60.14 51.10
N PRO A 240 -7.05 -59.68 51.12
CA PRO A 240 -7.80 -59.27 49.93
C PRO A 240 -7.09 -58.18 49.11
N GLY A 241 -6.79 -58.48 47.84
CA GLY A 241 -6.20 -57.54 46.90
C GLY A 241 -7.18 -56.43 46.50
N ARG A 242 -6.71 -55.18 46.60
CA ARG A 242 -7.40 -53.97 46.12
C ARG A 242 -7.72 -54.08 44.62
N LYS A 243 -8.91 -53.60 44.24
CA LYS A 243 -9.35 -53.38 42.85
C LYS A 243 -8.22 -52.71 42.04
N GLY A 244 -7.78 -53.35 40.96
CA GLY A 244 -6.75 -52.82 40.07
C GLY A 244 -7.20 -51.54 39.36
N ASP A 245 -6.27 -50.60 39.21
CA ASP A 245 -6.46 -49.35 38.47
C ASP A 245 -6.79 -49.63 37.01
N THR A 246 -7.83 -48.97 36.49
CA THR A 246 -8.19 -49.00 35.07
C THR A 246 -7.01 -48.47 34.24
N GLY A 247 -6.51 -49.27 33.30
CA GLY A 247 -5.41 -48.87 32.42
C GLY A 247 -5.74 -47.61 31.61
N PRO A 248 -4.73 -46.80 31.21
CA PRO A 248 -4.95 -45.57 30.47
C PRO A 248 -5.64 -45.85 29.12
N ALA A 249 -6.64 -45.04 28.77
CA ALA A 249 -7.35 -45.13 27.51
C ALA A 249 -6.38 -45.01 26.31
N GLY A 250 -6.52 -45.90 25.33
CA GLY A 250 -5.69 -45.88 24.13
C GLY A 250 -5.80 -44.56 23.36
N GLN A 251 -4.68 -44.07 22.82
CA GLN A 251 -4.66 -42.84 22.03
C GLN A 251 -5.58 -42.96 20.81
N PRO A 252 -6.39 -41.93 20.51
CA PRO A 252 -7.19 -41.89 19.28
C PRO A 252 -6.29 -42.04 18.05
N GLY A 253 -6.66 -42.91 17.12
CA GLY A 253 -5.92 -43.11 15.88
C GLY A 253 -5.80 -41.81 15.07
N GLN A 254 -4.61 -41.58 14.48
CA GLN A 254 -4.36 -40.38 13.69
C GLN A 254 -5.35 -40.27 12.51
N ARG A 255 -5.93 -39.07 12.35
CA ARG A 255 -6.82 -38.74 11.23
C ARG A 255 -6.07 -38.94 9.92
N GLY A 256 -6.61 -39.78 9.03
CA GLY A 256 -6.04 -40.00 7.69
C GLY A 256 -5.89 -38.69 6.92
N TYR A 257 -4.77 -38.54 6.22
CA TYR A 257 -4.49 -37.36 5.41
C TYR A 257 -5.54 -37.20 4.30
N PRO A 258 -5.95 -35.95 3.97
CA PRO A 258 -6.79 -35.68 2.81
C PRO A 258 -6.13 -36.25 1.55
N GLY A 259 -6.92 -36.89 0.68
CA GLY A 259 -6.44 -37.36 -0.62
C GLY A 259 -5.88 -36.20 -1.45
N PRO A 260 -4.87 -36.46 -2.31
CA PRO A 260 -4.32 -35.42 -3.16
C PRO A 260 -5.42 -34.79 -4.05
N PRO A 261 -5.37 -33.47 -4.29
CA PRO A 261 -6.27 -32.81 -5.24
C PRO A 261 -6.24 -33.54 -6.58
N GLY A 262 -7.42 -33.71 -7.20
CA GLY A 262 -7.51 -34.31 -8.53
C GLY A 262 -6.65 -33.53 -9.52
N SER A 263 -6.02 -34.25 -10.45
CA SER A 263 -5.21 -33.63 -11.50
C SER A 263 -6.03 -32.60 -12.27
N ASP A 264 -5.47 -31.40 -12.49
CA ASP A 264 -6.07 -30.36 -13.31
C ASP A 264 -6.51 -30.95 -14.66
N GLY A 265 -7.71 -30.57 -15.10
CA GLY A 265 -8.20 -30.98 -16.41
C GLY A 265 -7.25 -30.53 -17.54
N PRO A 266 -7.21 -31.25 -18.67
CA PRO A 266 -6.37 -30.85 -19.79
C PRO A 266 -6.64 -29.39 -20.16
N GLN A 267 -5.58 -28.60 -20.28
CA GLN A 267 -5.66 -27.20 -20.72
C GLN A 267 -6.48 -27.14 -22.01
N GLY A 268 -7.50 -26.29 -22.04
CA GLY A 268 -8.30 -26.09 -23.25
C GLY A 268 -7.39 -25.74 -24.44
N PRO A 269 -7.78 -26.10 -25.68
CA PRO A 269 -6.98 -25.74 -26.85
C PRO A 269 -6.71 -24.24 -26.84
N PRO A 270 -5.50 -23.80 -27.26
CA PRO A 270 -5.21 -22.38 -27.42
C PRO A 270 -6.35 -21.71 -28.17
N GLY A 271 -6.87 -20.62 -27.63
CA GLY A 271 -7.88 -19.82 -28.32
C GLY A 271 -7.40 -19.51 -29.74
N LEU A 272 -8.32 -19.50 -30.70
CA LEU A 272 -8.01 -19.10 -32.08
C LEU A 272 -7.13 -17.84 -32.04
N PRO A 273 -6.05 -17.75 -32.84
CA PRO A 273 -5.28 -16.53 -32.97
C PRO A 273 -6.27 -15.40 -33.19
N GLY A 274 -6.31 -14.44 -32.25
CA GLY A 274 -7.16 -13.28 -32.42
C GLY A 274 -6.90 -12.72 -33.81
N THR A 275 -7.96 -12.48 -34.58
CA THR A 275 -7.86 -11.69 -35.82
C THR A 275 -6.95 -10.52 -35.50
N ALA A 276 -5.84 -10.37 -36.21
CA ALA A 276 -4.85 -9.33 -35.96
C ALA A 276 -5.59 -8.00 -35.84
N SER A 277 -5.88 -7.59 -34.60
CA SER A 277 -6.46 -6.29 -34.36
C SER A 277 -5.33 -5.36 -34.71
N ALA A 278 -5.51 -4.61 -35.78
CA ALA A 278 -4.59 -3.61 -36.29
C ALA A 278 -4.47 -2.42 -35.31
N ALA A 279 -4.21 -2.70 -34.03
CA ALA A 279 -4.13 -1.74 -32.94
C ALA A 279 -2.79 -1.92 -32.23
N HIS A 280 -1.70 -1.64 -32.94
CA HIS A 280 -0.45 -1.18 -32.30
C HIS A 280 -0.61 0.28 -31.85
N GLY A 281 -1.68 0.60 -31.12
CA GLY A 281 -1.95 1.94 -30.64
C GLY A 281 -1.03 2.27 -29.47
N PHE A 282 0.05 2.98 -29.74
CA PHE A 282 0.89 3.54 -28.67
C PHE A 282 0.11 4.67 -28.02
N LEU A 283 0.15 4.78 -26.69
CA LEU A 283 -0.51 5.87 -25.99
C LEU A 283 0.50 6.97 -25.69
N ILE A 284 0.09 8.21 -25.93
CA ILE A 284 0.80 9.38 -25.46
C ILE A 284 -0.14 10.26 -24.66
N THR A 285 0.39 10.85 -23.59
CA THR A 285 -0.34 11.87 -22.81
C THR A 285 0.30 13.22 -23.01
N ARG A 286 -0.53 14.24 -23.23
CA ARG A 286 -0.12 15.64 -23.33
C ARG A 286 -0.81 16.44 -22.23
N HIS A 287 -0.07 17.37 -21.62
CA HIS A 287 -0.54 18.21 -20.53
C HIS A 287 -0.50 19.67 -20.94
N SER A 288 -1.60 20.42 -20.79
CA SER A 288 -1.65 21.81 -21.24
C SER A 288 -0.95 22.78 -20.29
N GLN A 289 -0.78 22.42 -19.01
CA GLN A 289 -0.38 23.35 -17.94
C GLN A 289 -1.29 24.59 -17.88
N GLY A 290 -2.54 24.43 -18.35
CA GLY A 290 -3.57 25.45 -18.45
C GLY A 290 -4.96 24.88 -18.17
N GLN A 291 -5.98 25.73 -18.22
CA GLN A 291 -7.36 25.36 -17.90
C GLN A 291 -8.06 24.65 -19.07
N GLU A 292 -7.53 24.80 -20.28
CA GLU A 292 -8.05 24.21 -21.51
C GLU A 292 -7.41 22.86 -21.81
N VAL A 293 -8.17 21.97 -22.45
CA VAL A 293 -7.70 20.65 -22.88
C VAL A 293 -6.69 20.82 -24.02
N PRO A 294 -5.49 20.22 -23.94
CA PRO A 294 -4.52 20.31 -25.02
C PRO A 294 -4.98 19.49 -26.24
N PHE A 295 -4.67 19.98 -27.44
CA PHE A 295 -4.91 19.22 -28.67
C PHE A 295 -3.92 18.05 -28.79
N CYS A 296 -4.41 16.92 -29.30
CA CYS A 296 -3.54 15.82 -29.71
C CYS A 296 -2.60 16.29 -30.84
N PRO A 297 -1.30 15.92 -30.81
CA PRO A 297 -0.37 16.23 -31.88
C PRO A 297 -0.81 15.67 -33.24
N GLU A 298 -0.30 16.26 -34.32
CA GLU A 298 -0.55 15.78 -35.68
C GLU A 298 -0.20 14.30 -35.83
N GLY A 299 -1.02 13.55 -36.57
CA GLY A 299 -0.85 12.11 -36.75
C GLY A 299 -1.34 11.25 -35.57
N THR A 300 -1.93 11.86 -34.53
CA THR A 300 -2.49 11.15 -33.36
C THR A 300 -3.97 11.46 -33.16
N ASN A 301 -4.71 10.53 -32.55
CA ASN A 301 -6.16 10.65 -32.34
C ASN A 301 -6.51 10.74 -30.86
N ILE A 302 -7.46 11.59 -30.49
CA ILE A 302 -7.91 11.70 -29.09
C ILE A 302 -8.66 10.44 -28.65
N ILE A 303 -8.35 9.96 -27.44
CA ILE A 303 -9.11 8.89 -26.78
C ILE A 303 -10.01 9.49 -25.70
N TYR A 304 -9.42 10.29 -24.80
CA TYR A 304 -10.16 11.01 -23.75
C TYR A 304 -9.34 12.17 -23.18
N ASP A 305 -10.00 13.08 -22.48
CA ASP A 305 -9.38 14.15 -21.70
C ASP A 305 -9.60 14.00 -20.19
N GLY A 306 -8.85 14.78 -19.42
CA GLY A 306 -8.94 14.77 -17.96
C GLY A 306 -8.14 15.88 -17.29
N TYR A 307 -7.69 15.57 -16.08
CA TYR A 307 -6.88 16.40 -15.18
C TYR A 307 -5.53 15.75 -14.93
N SER A 308 -4.50 16.60 -14.87
CA SER A 308 -3.10 16.21 -14.84
C SER A 308 -2.64 15.80 -13.44
N LEU A 309 -2.80 14.52 -13.10
CA LEU A 309 -2.27 13.93 -11.87
C LEU A 309 -0.75 13.76 -11.99
N LEU A 310 -0.02 14.23 -10.97
CA LEU A 310 1.43 14.06 -10.89
C LEU A 310 1.80 12.89 -9.97
N TYR A 311 1.36 12.94 -8.72
CA TYR A 311 1.59 11.86 -7.75
C TYR A 311 0.59 11.91 -6.60
N VAL A 312 0.56 10.84 -5.81
CA VAL A 312 -0.19 10.77 -4.54
C VAL A 312 0.78 10.42 -3.41
N GLN A 313 0.45 10.85 -2.20
CA GLN A 313 1.18 10.48 -0.99
C GLN A 313 0.20 9.93 0.04
N GLY A 314 0.32 8.63 0.30
CA GLY A 314 -0.52 7.91 1.25
C GLY A 314 0.34 7.27 2.33
N ASN A 315 -0.04 7.42 3.60
CA ASN A 315 0.76 6.95 4.73
C ASN A 315 2.23 7.43 4.62
N GLU A 316 2.39 8.73 4.34
CA GLU A 316 3.69 9.41 4.19
C GLU A 316 4.58 8.91 3.05
N ARG A 317 4.10 8.02 2.17
CA ARG A 317 4.88 7.49 1.04
C ARG A 317 4.36 8.01 -0.29
N ALA A 318 5.25 8.58 -1.11
CA ALA A 318 4.90 9.04 -2.45
C ALA A 318 4.83 7.90 -3.47
N HIS A 319 3.89 8.02 -4.40
CA HIS A 319 3.79 7.20 -5.61
C HIS A 319 3.37 8.07 -6.80
N GLY A 320 4.28 8.20 -7.77
CA GLY A 320 4.11 9.03 -8.97
C GLY A 320 3.51 8.30 -10.16
N GLN A 321 2.90 9.08 -11.05
CA GLN A 321 2.57 8.66 -12.39
C GLN A 321 3.50 9.37 -13.37
N ASP A 322 4.03 8.63 -14.34
CA ASP A 322 4.83 9.24 -15.41
C ASP A 322 3.89 10.07 -16.30
N LEU A 323 4.21 11.35 -16.47
CA LEU A 323 3.40 12.32 -17.21
C LEU A 323 3.26 11.97 -18.69
N GLY A 324 4.12 11.12 -19.26
CA GLY A 324 3.97 10.64 -20.64
C GLY A 324 2.98 9.50 -20.79
N THR A 325 2.44 8.96 -19.69
CA THR A 325 1.56 7.79 -19.68
C THR A 325 0.11 8.17 -19.39
N ALA A 326 -0.85 7.33 -19.76
CA ALA A 326 -2.28 7.61 -19.54
C ALA A 326 -2.66 7.73 -18.05
N GLY A 327 -1.87 7.16 -17.14
CA GLY A 327 -2.09 7.19 -15.69
C GLY A 327 -1.99 8.60 -15.08
N SER A 328 -1.24 9.50 -15.71
CA SER A 328 -1.17 10.91 -15.29
C SER A 328 -2.41 11.73 -15.70
N CYS A 329 -3.34 11.15 -16.47
CA CYS A 329 -4.53 11.84 -16.95
C CYS A 329 -5.81 11.20 -16.40
N LEU A 330 -6.27 11.72 -15.26
CA LEU A 330 -7.50 11.24 -14.62
C LEU A 330 -8.72 12.01 -15.11
N ARG A 331 -9.77 11.30 -15.55
CA ARG A 331 -11.02 11.91 -16.04
C ARG A 331 -11.74 12.77 -15.00
N ARG A 332 -11.49 12.53 -13.71
CA ARG A 332 -12.13 13.24 -12.60
C ARG A 332 -11.06 13.74 -11.64
N PHE A 333 -11.17 15.02 -11.31
CA PHE A 333 -10.39 15.62 -10.24
C PHE A 333 -11.02 15.32 -8.88
N SER A 334 -10.16 15.09 -7.88
CA SER A 334 -10.51 15.08 -6.46
C SER A 334 -9.24 15.43 -5.69
N THR A 335 -9.36 16.20 -4.60
CA THR A 335 -8.22 16.41 -3.70
C THR A 335 -7.79 15.12 -3.00
N MET A 336 -8.66 14.10 -3.01
CA MET A 336 -8.41 12.75 -2.52
C MET A 336 -8.93 11.72 -3.54
N PRO A 337 -8.12 11.33 -4.54
CA PRO A 337 -8.55 10.42 -5.60
C PRO A 337 -8.43 8.93 -5.22
N PHE A 338 -8.03 8.61 -3.99
CA PHE A 338 -7.83 7.24 -3.52
C PHE A 338 -8.37 7.01 -2.10
N MET A 339 -8.42 5.75 -1.70
CA MET A 339 -8.77 5.29 -0.36
C MET A 339 -7.78 4.19 0.06
N PHE A 340 -7.70 3.91 1.35
CA PHE A 340 -6.87 2.83 1.86
C PHE A 340 -7.72 1.83 2.66
N CYS A 341 -7.35 0.55 2.58
CA CYS A 341 -7.98 -0.54 3.32
C CYS A 341 -6.94 -1.26 4.17
N ASN A 342 -7.34 -1.77 5.33
CA ASN A 342 -6.48 -2.55 6.19
C ASN A 342 -6.81 -4.06 6.12
N ILE A 343 -5.98 -4.87 6.78
CA ILE A 343 -6.14 -6.33 6.85
C ILE A 343 -7.45 -6.80 7.52
N ASN A 344 -8.13 -5.91 8.24
CA ASN A 344 -9.40 -6.19 8.92
C ASN A 344 -10.61 -5.93 8.01
N ASN A 345 -10.40 -5.79 6.70
CA ASN A 345 -11.43 -5.45 5.72
C ASN A 345 -12.16 -4.12 6.01
N VAL A 346 -11.47 -3.17 6.66
CA VAL A 346 -11.98 -1.82 6.90
C VAL A 346 -11.27 -0.86 5.96
N CYS A 347 -12.04 -0.09 5.20
CA CYS A 347 -11.52 0.93 4.30
C CYS A 347 -11.90 2.32 4.78
N ASN A 348 -10.98 3.27 4.60
CA ASN A 348 -11.15 4.66 4.99
C ASN A 348 -10.90 5.56 3.78
N PHE A 349 -11.76 6.56 3.62
CA PHE A 349 -11.67 7.55 2.55
C PHE A 349 -11.58 8.95 3.16
N ALA A 350 -10.55 9.71 2.77
CA ALA A 350 -10.30 11.07 3.25
C ALA A 350 -10.29 11.22 4.79
N SER A 351 -10.06 10.14 5.52
CA SER A 351 -10.10 10.12 7.01
C SER A 351 -8.72 10.28 7.65
N ARG A 352 -7.67 10.50 6.85
CA ARG A 352 -6.28 10.68 7.26
C ARG A 352 -5.64 11.87 6.51
N ASN A 353 -4.51 12.33 7.03
CA ASN A 353 -3.62 13.33 6.42
C ASN A 353 -2.82 12.74 5.24
N ASP A 354 -3.53 12.38 4.18
CA ASP A 354 -2.96 11.97 2.90
C ASP A 354 -3.09 13.10 1.86
N TYR A 355 -2.30 13.02 0.79
CA TYR A 355 -2.12 14.10 -0.19
C TYR A 355 -2.26 13.62 -1.63
N SER A 356 -2.65 14.54 -2.51
CA SER A 356 -2.58 14.38 -3.96
C SER A 356 -1.95 15.61 -4.59
N TYR A 357 -1.26 15.41 -5.71
CA TYR A 357 -0.49 16.47 -6.37
C TYR A 357 -0.83 16.49 -7.84
N TRP A 358 -1.04 17.69 -8.36
CA TRP A 358 -1.56 17.91 -9.70
C TRP A 358 -0.70 18.94 -10.41
N LEU A 359 -0.42 18.74 -11.70
CA LEU A 359 0.16 19.83 -12.49
C LEU A 359 -0.79 21.02 -12.46
N SER A 360 -0.21 22.22 -12.42
CA SER A 360 -0.95 23.45 -12.18
C SER A 360 -0.90 24.44 -13.33
N THR A 361 -1.86 25.36 -13.33
CA THR A 361 -2.02 26.42 -14.34
C THR A 361 -1.22 27.68 -13.97
N PRO A 362 -1.19 28.75 -14.80
CA PRO A 362 -0.57 30.03 -14.43
C PRO A 362 -1.43 30.88 -13.50
N GLU A 363 -2.53 30.35 -12.96
CA GLU A 363 -3.36 31.06 -12.00
C GLU A 363 -2.53 31.48 -10.77
N PRO A 364 -2.49 32.78 -10.43
CA PRO A 364 -1.72 33.26 -9.30
C PRO A 364 -2.31 32.79 -7.98
N MET A 365 -1.46 32.52 -6.99
CA MET A 365 -1.91 32.23 -5.63
C MET A 365 -2.73 33.43 -5.08
N PRO A 366 -3.84 33.18 -4.35
CA PRO A 366 -4.57 34.24 -3.70
C PRO A 366 -3.66 35.11 -2.81
N MET A 367 -3.89 36.43 -2.79
CA MET A 367 -3.09 37.36 -1.97
C MET A 367 -3.10 37.01 -0.47
N SER A 368 -4.12 36.31 0.00
CA SER A 368 -4.23 35.83 1.38
C SER A 368 -3.26 34.68 1.71
N MET A 369 -2.68 34.01 0.71
CA MET A 369 -1.89 32.78 0.82
C MET A 369 -2.65 31.63 1.53
N ALA A 370 -3.96 31.77 1.69
CA ALA A 370 -4.80 30.79 2.37
C ALA A 370 -5.08 29.60 1.45
N PRO A 371 -5.25 28.38 2.00
CA PRO A 371 -5.60 27.22 1.20
C PRO A 371 -6.92 27.41 0.43
N ILE A 372 -6.91 27.02 -0.84
CA ILE A 372 -8.01 27.11 -1.79
C ILE A 372 -8.93 25.89 -1.59
N THR A 373 -10.25 26.08 -1.68
CA THR A 373 -11.23 25.01 -1.39
C THR A 373 -12.38 24.96 -2.40
N GLY A 374 -13.00 23.78 -2.57
CA GLY A 374 -14.16 23.59 -3.44
C GLY A 374 -13.92 23.97 -4.90
N GLU A 375 -14.94 24.56 -5.55
CA GLU A 375 -14.88 24.94 -6.97
C GLU A 375 -13.76 25.95 -7.30
N SER A 376 -13.31 26.74 -6.31
CA SER A 376 -12.22 27.69 -6.52
C SER A 376 -10.86 27.03 -6.81
N ILE A 377 -10.75 25.72 -6.62
CA ILE A 377 -9.56 24.93 -6.99
C ILE A 377 -9.45 24.76 -8.51
N LYS A 378 -10.59 24.69 -9.22
CA LYS A 378 -10.64 24.32 -10.64
C LYS A 378 -9.70 25.13 -11.55
N PRO A 379 -9.58 26.48 -11.42
CA PRO A 379 -8.68 27.26 -12.25
C PRO A 379 -7.20 26.90 -12.11
N PHE A 380 -6.80 26.28 -10.98
CA PHE A 380 -5.42 25.92 -10.67
C PHE A 380 -5.00 24.56 -11.24
N ILE A 381 -5.93 23.71 -11.68
CA ILE A 381 -5.64 22.34 -12.10
C ILE A 381 -5.44 22.26 -13.62
N SER A 382 -4.28 21.78 -14.05
CA SER A 382 -3.93 21.55 -15.45
C SER A 382 -4.81 20.46 -16.08
N ARG A 383 -5.16 20.62 -17.35
CA ARG A 383 -5.84 19.60 -18.15
C ARG A 383 -4.86 18.75 -18.95
N CYS A 384 -5.33 17.59 -19.39
CA CYS A 384 -4.57 16.65 -20.19
C CYS A 384 -5.44 15.97 -21.24
N ALA A 385 -4.79 15.45 -22.28
CA ALA A 385 -5.40 14.61 -23.31
C ALA A 385 -4.56 13.36 -23.49
N VAL A 386 -5.23 12.20 -23.58
CA VAL A 386 -4.60 10.93 -23.95
C VAL A 386 -4.93 10.65 -25.40
N CYS A 387 -3.88 10.45 -26.19
CA CYS A 387 -3.95 10.28 -27.63
C CYS A 387 -3.39 8.91 -28.04
N GLU A 388 -4.00 8.31 -29.04
CA GLU A 388 -3.50 7.13 -29.74
C GLU A 388 -2.54 7.56 -30.84
N ALA A 389 -1.33 7.02 -30.82
CA ALA A 389 -0.27 7.25 -31.78
C ALA A 389 0.01 5.97 -32.60
N PRO A 390 0.31 6.11 -33.90
CA PRO A 390 0.62 4.98 -34.79
C PRO A 390 1.98 4.33 -34.51
N ALA A 391 2.84 5.00 -33.75
CA ALA A 391 4.21 4.58 -33.50
C ALA A 391 4.70 4.98 -32.11
N MET A 392 5.86 4.45 -31.72
CA MET A 392 6.50 4.80 -30.46
C MET A 392 6.89 6.29 -30.41
N VAL A 393 6.80 6.87 -29.22
CA VAL A 393 7.12 8.27 -28.95
C VAL A 393 8.14 8.36 -27.81
N ILE A 394 9.15 9.23 -27.97
CA ILE A 394 10.23 9.42 -27.00
C ILE A 394 10.51 10.91 -26.78
N ALA A 395 11.13 11.25 -25.64
CA ALA A 395 11.75 12.54 -25.40
C ALA A 395 13.27 12.49 -25.63
N VAL A 396 13.82 13.58 -26.18
CA VAL A 396 15.26 13.81 -26.34
C VAL A 396 15.63 15.12 -25.68
N HIS A 397 16.73 15.13 -24.91
CA HIS A 397 17.19 16.27 -24.13
C HIS A 397 18.53 16.80 -24.65
N SER A 398 18.70 18.11 -24.71
CA SER A 398 19.92 18.72 -25.25
C SER A 398 21.02 18.96 -24.21
N GLN A 399 20.66 19.08 -22.92
CA GLN A 399 21.52 19.64 -21.87
C GLN A 399 22.12 21.01 -22.27
N THR A 400 21.42 21.77 -23.12
CA THR A 400 21.77 23.13 -23.53
C THR A 400 20.49 23.98 -23.64
N ILE A 401 20.65 25.27 -23.91
CA ILE A 401 19.51 26.16 -24.22
C ILE A 401 18.93 25.93 -25.62
N GLN A 402 19.61 25.16 -26.47
CA GLN A 402 19.20 24.86 -27.83
C GLN A 402 18.25 23.67 -27.85
N ILE A 403 17.27 23.71 -28.76
CA ILE A 403 16.33 22.60 -28.97
C ILE A 403 17.09 21.43 -29.60
N PRO A 404 17.05 20.22 -29.02
CA PRO A 404 17.66 19.05 -29.64
C PRO A 404 16.90 18.62 -30.89
N SER A 405 17.59 18.02 -31.85
CA SER A 405 16.98 17.45 -33.05
C SER A 405 16.40 16.06 -32.77
N CYS A 406 15.27 15.74 -33.42
CA CYS A 406 14.76 14.37 -33.42
C CYS A 406 15.74 13.42 -34.14
N PRO A 407 15.78 12.12 -33.77
CA PRO A 407 16.60 11.13 -34.45
C PRO A 407 16.18 10.95 -35.93
N THR A 408 17.07 10.40 -36.75
CA THR A 408 16.79 10.11 -38.16
C THR A 408 15.56 9.20 -38.30
N ASN A 409 14.62 9.58 -39.18
CA ASN A 409 13.31 8.93 -39.39
C ASN A 409 12.29 9.11 -38.25
N TRP A 410 12.42 10.19 -37.47
CA TRP A 410 11.43 10.61 -36.49
C TRP A 410 10.93 12.02 -36.80
N GLU A 411 9.70 12.31 -36.39
CA GLU A 411 9.08 13.63 -36.51
C GLU A 411 8.83 14.25 -35.13
N ALA A 412 8.95 15.58 -35.04
CA ALA A 412 8.75 16.31 -33.81
C ALA A 412 7.25 16.52 -33.54
N LEU A 413 6.80 16.19 -32.34
CA LEU A 413 5.44 16.45 -31.87
C LEU A 413 5.34 17.80 -31.14
N TRP A 414 6.22 18.02 -30.16
CA TRP A 414 6.34 19.30 -29.44
C TRP A 414 7.73 19.49 -28.84
N ILE A 415 8.00 20.71 -28.39
CA ILE A 415 9.24 21.11 -27.73
C ILE A 415 8.95 21.56 -26.30
N GLY A 416 9.95 21.52 -25.43
CA GLY A 416 9.74 21.90 -24.03
C GLY A 416 11.02 22.12 -23.25
N TYR A 417 10.90 21.91 -21.94
CA TYR A 417 11.95 22.00 -20.94
C TYR A 417 12.07 20.66 -20.21
N SER A 418 13.32 20.27 -19.93
CA SER A 418 13.66 18.97 -19.36
C SER A 418 13.30 18.88 -17.87
N PHE A 419 12.12 18.36 -17.56
CA PHE A 419 11.62 18.10 -16.21
C PHE A 419 12.03 16.71 -15.73
N MET A 420 12.69 16.63 -14.58
CA MET A 420 13.29 15.38 -14.09
C MET A 420 12.55 14.81 -12.87
N MET A 421 12.33 15.62 -11.84
CA MET A 421 11.69 15.17 -10.59
C MET A 421 11.13 16.34 -9.78
N HIS A 422 10.43 16.02 -8.71
CA HIS A 422 9.82 17.00 -7.80
C HIS A 422 9.74 16.44 -6.38
N THR A 423 9.65 17.33 -5.39
CA THR A 423 9.43 16.98 -3.98
C THR A 423 8.51 18.01 -3.30
N SER A 424 7.79 17.62 -2.25
CA SER A 424 6.98 18.53 -1.42
C SER A 424 6.96 18.12 0.05
N ALA A 425 5.77 17.86 0.63
CA ALA A 425 5.60 17.46 2.01
C ALA A 425 6.46 16.26 2.39
N GLY A 426 7.22 16.39 3.50
CA GLY A 426 8.14 15.34 3.96
C GLY A 426 9.36 15.11 3.07
N ALA A 427 9.64 16.00 2.10
CA ALA A 427 10.64 15.80 1.04
C ALA A 427 10.38 14.55 0.17
N GLU A 428 9.16 14.00 0.25
CA GLU A 428 8.70 12.93 -0.62
C GLU A 428 8.32 13.49 -2.00
N GLY A 429 8.38 12.62 -3.00
CA GLY A 429 8.06 12.99 -4.36
C GLY A 429 8.31 11.86 -5.36
N SER A 430 8.35 12.21 -6.64
CA SER A 430 8.57 11.25 -7.71
C SER A 430 9.33 11.88 -8.88
N GLY A 431 9.62 11.08 -9.90
CA GLY A 431 10.40 11.48 -11.06
C GLY A 431 9.73 11.11 -12.38
N GLN A 432 10.33 11.59 -13.47
CA GLN A 432 9.95 11.26 -14.84
C GLN A 432 11.04 10.39 -15.46
N ALA A 433 10.67 9.43 -16.29
CA ALA A 433 11.67 8.77 -17.14
C ALA A 433 12.14 9.77 -18.21
N LEU A 434 13.45 10.00 -18.32
CA LEU A 434 13.98 10.97 -19.29
C LEU A 434 13.72 10.59 -20.75
N ALA A 435 13.40 9.33 -21.05
CA ALA A 435 12.97 8.93 -22.40
C ALA A 435 11.46 9.11 -22.63
N SER A 436 10.67 9.33 -21.57
CA SER A 436 9.22 9.49 -21.66
C SER A 436 8.86 10.92 -22.10
N PRO A 437 7.78 11.12 -22.88
CA PRO A 437 7.24 12.45 -23.14
C PRO A 437 6.99 13.28 -21.88
N GLY A 438 6.75 12.63 -20.73
CA GLY A 438 6.51 13.27 -19.45
C GLY A 438 7.68 14.07 -18.88
N SER A 439 8.92 13.79 -19.33
CA SER A 439 10.09 14.58 -18.96
C SER A 439 10.21 15.89 -19.75
N CYS A 440 9.30 16.17 -20.70
CA CYS A 440 9.38 17.32 -21.60
C CYS A 440 8.13 18.21 -21.51
N LEU A 441 8.08 19.02 -20.45
CA LEU A 441 7.00 20.00 -20.22
C LEU A 441 7.13 21.19 -21.19
N GLU A 442 6.04 21.54 -21.87
CA GLU A 442 6.00 22.62 -22.87
C GLU A 442 6.26 24.00 -22.23
N GLU A 443 5.76 24.23 -21.01
CA GLU A 443 5.96 25.46 -20.26
C GLU A 443 6.86 25.27 -19.03
N PHE A 444 7.92 26.08 -18.96
CA PHE A 444 8.73 26.17 -17.74
C PHE A 444 7.97 26.93 -16.64
N ARG A 445 7.90 26.32 -15.45
CA ARG A 445 7.39 26.95 -14.22
C ARG A 445 8.29 26.55 -13.04
N SER A 446 8.64 27.50 -12.17
CA SER A 446 9.35 27.16 -10.93
C SER A 446 8.49 26.32 -9.98
N ALA A 447 7.18 26.57 -9.97
CA ALA A 447 6.17 25.79 -9.26
C ALA A 447 5.19 25.16 -10.28
N PRO A 448 5.52 24.02 -10.90
CA PRO A 448 4.68 23.43 -11.95
C PRO A 448 3.49 22.63 -11.41
N PHE A 449 3.40 22.41 -10.09
CA PHE A 449 2.36 21.59 -9.47
C PHE A 449 1.84 22.23 -8.17
N ILE A 450 0.62 21.84 -7.78
CA ILE A 450 -0.06 22.26 -6.55
C ILE A 450 -0.30 21.05 -5.64
N GLU A 451 -0.22 21.26 -4.32
CA GLU A 451 -0.46 20.24 -3.30
C GLU A 451 -1.91 20.29 -2.82
N CYS A 452 -2.58 19.15 -2.78
CA CYS A 452 -3.96 18.99 -2.33
C CYS A 452 -4.07 17.97 -1.20
N HIS A 453 -5.04 18.16 -0.31
CA HIS A 453 -5.22 17.37 0.91
C HIS A 453 -6.57 16.64 0.95
N GLY A 454 -6.64 15.57 1.75
CA GLY A 454 -7.89 14.86 2.06
C GLY A 454 -9.05 15.73 2.55
N ARG A 455 -8.75 16.81 3.27
CA ARG A 455 -9.74 17.77 3.79
C ARG A 455 -10.34 18.73 2.74
N GLY A 456 -10.02 18.57 1.46
CA GLY A 456 -10.58 19.41 0.39
C GLY A 456 -9.86 20.75 0.15
N THR A 457 -8.60 20.86 0.59
CA THR A 457 -7.79 22.09 0.46
C THR A 457 -6.61 21.89 -0.49
N CYS A 458 -6.30 22.88 -1.33
CA CYS A 458 -5.07 22.91 -2.12
C CYS A 458 -4.28 24.20 -1.90
N ASN A 459 -2.95 24.15 -1.95
CA ASN A 459 -2.09 25.32 -1.89
C ASN A 459 -0.70 25.04 -2.48
N TYR A 460 0.11 26.09 -2.68
CA TYR A 460 1.54 25.94 -2.90
C TYR A 460 2.30 26.22 -1.60
N TYR A 461 3.38 25.48 -1.38
CA TYR A 461 4.19 25.59 -0.18
C TYR A 461 5.64 25.88 -0.53
N GLY A 462 6.36 26.58 0.36
CA GLY A 462 7.76 26.98 0.10
C GLY A 462 8.75 25.81 0.05
N ASN A 463 8.35 24.62 0.49
CA ASN A 463 9.12 23.37 0.39
C ASN A 463 8.78 22.54 -0.86
N SER A 464 7.92 23.06 -1.75
CA SER A 464 7.63 22.43 -3.04
C SER A 464 8.73 22.76 -4.03
N TYR A 465 9.51 21.75 -4.44
CA TYR A 465 10.63 21.91 -5.36
C TYR A 465 10.40 21.18 -6.67
N SER A 466 10.81 21.82 -7.78
CA SER A 466 10.88 21.23 -9.10
C SER A 466 12.34 21.13 -9.55
N PHE A 467 12.71 19.99 -10.12
CA PHE A 467 14.07 19.70 -10.56
C PHE A 467 14.08 19.52 -12.07
N TRP A 468 15.00 20.24 -12.70
CA TRP A 468 15.13 20.32 -14.16
C TRP A 468 16.54 19.92 -14.55
N LEU A 469 16.73 19.32 -15.73
CA LEU A 469 18.09 19.07 -16.23
C LEU A 469 18.79 20.41 -16.49
N ALA A 470 20.00 20.54 -15.96
CA ALA A 470 20.81 21.73 -16.15
C ALA A 470 21.49 21.76 -17.52
N THR A 471 21.84 22.96 -17.99
CA THR A 471 22.72 23.12 -19.14
C THR A 471 24.17 22.80 -18.77
N VAL A 472 24.87 22.03 -19.60
CA VAL A 472 26.28 21.65 -19.39
C VAL A 472 27.06 21.91 -20.68
N GLU A 473 28.14 22.68 -20.58
CA GLU A 473 29.05 22.89 -21.70
C GLU A 473 29.96 21.66 -21.88
N PRO A 474 30.21 21.20 -23.13
CA PRO A 474 31.05 20.02 -23.36
C PRO A 474 32.46 20.12 -22.75
N SER A 475 33.05 21.32 -22.73
CA SER A 475 34.36 21.57 -22.11
C SER A 475 34.37 21.45 -20.58
N GLU A 476 33.20 21.52 -19.93
CA GLU A 476 33.06 21.55 -18.48
C GLU A 476 32.51 20.25 -17.88
N MET A 477 32.18 19.22 -18.70
CA MET A 477 31.53 17.98 -18.24
C MET A 477 32.24 17.26 -17.08
N PHE A 478 33.57 17.32 -17.04
CA PHE A 478 34.40 16.66 -16.02
C PHE A 478 35.07 17.66 -15.07
N ARG A 479 34.65 18.93 -15.09
CA ARG A 479 35.12 19.96 -14.18
C ARG A 479 34.15 20.13 -13.02
N LYS A 480 34.62 20.74 -11.93
CA LYS A 480 33.77 21.08 -10.80
C LYS A 480 32.68 22.06 -11.28
N PRO A 481 31.38 21.75 -11.09
CA PRO A 481 30.31 22.67 -11.44
C PRO A 481 30.44 24.00 -10.72
N GLN A 482 30.22 25.11 -11.43
CA GLN A 482 30.17 26.44 -10.83
C GLN A 482 28.81 26.65 -10.15
N SER A 483 28.83 26.98 -8.85
CA SER A 483 27.61 27.25 -8.09
C SER A 483 27.00 28.59 -8.52
N GLU A 484 25.73 28.56 -8.90
CA GLU A 484 24.99 29.74 -9.34
C GLU A 484 23.63 29.82 -8.65
N THR A 485 23.14 31.04 -8.41
CA THR A 485 21.79 31.29 -7.91
C THR A 485 21.06 32.19 -8.90
N LEU A 486 20.01 31.64 -9.52
CA LEU A 486 19.23 32.35 -10.53
C LEU A 486 17.97 32.95 -9.93
N LYS A 487 17.60 34.14 -10.39
CA LYS A 487 16.35 34.83 -10.03
C LYS A 487 15.42 34.94 -11.24
N ALA A 488 14.18 35.36 -11.00
CA ALA A 488 13.19 35.62 -12.05
C ALA A 488 13.79 36.46 -13.19
N GLY A 489 13.44 36.11 -14.43
CA GLY A 489 14.04 36.67 -15.65
C GLY A 489 15.15 35.80 -16.25
N ASN A 490 16.02 35.23 -15.42
CA ASN A 490 17.17 34.45 -15.88
C ASN A 490 17.05 32.93 -15.62
N LEU A 491 15.95 32.45 -15.03
CA LEU A 491 15.79 31.04 -14.66
C LEU A 491 16.01 30.08 -15.84
N ARG A 492 15.53 30.45 -17.04
CA ARG A 492 15.57 29.59 -18.23
C ARG A 492 16.97 29.43 -18.84
N THR A 493 17.96 30.26 -18.47
CA THR A 493 19.29 30.21 -19.08
C THR A 493 20.09 28.97 -18.72
N ARG A 494 19.76 28.33 -17.58
CA ARG A 494 20.38 27.07 -17.12
C ARG A 494 19.45 25.87 -17.21
N VAL A 495 18.29 25.98 -17.85
CA VAL A 495 17.35 24.87 -18.01
C VAL A 495 17.52 24.25 -19.39
N SER A 496 17.82 22.95 -19.41
CA SER A 496 17.91 22.16 -20.65
C SER A 496 16.59 22.18 -21.42
N ARG A 497 16.70 22.20 -22.74
CA ARG A 497 15.57 21.99 -23.64
C ARG A 497 15.39 20.52 -23.99
N CYS A 498 14.21 20.21 -24.50
CA CYS A 498 13.86 18.89 -25.00
C CYS A 498 12.91 18.99 -26.21
N VAL A 499 12.84 17.89 -26.95
CA VAL A 499 11.85 17.65 -28.01
C VAL A 499 11.22 16.28 -27.79
N VAL A 500 9.92 16.17 -28.03
CA VAL A 500 9.21 14.89 -28.09
C VAL A 500 9.05 14.48 -29.54
N CYS A 501 9.44 13.26 -29.88
CA CYS A 501 9.51 12.76 -31.23
C CYS A 501 8.71 11.46 -31.38
N MET A 502 8.04 11.31 -32.51
CA MET A 502 7.36 10.07 -32.93
C MET A 502 8.10 9.43 -34.10
N LYS A 503 8.21 8.10 -34.11
CA LYS A 503 8.82 7.38 -35.22
C LYS A 503 7.92 7.45 -36.46
N ARG A 504 8.45 7.82 -37.62
CA ARG A 504 7.68 7.79 -38.88
C ARG A 504 7.40 6.34 -39.28
N THR A 505 6.16 6.06 -39.70
CA THR A 505 5.68 4.73 -40.12
C THR A 505 5.33 4.68 -41.59
#